data_AF-A0A227IZF4-F1
#
_entry.id   AF-A0A227IZF4-F1
#
_cell.length_a   1.000
_cell.length_b   1.000
_cell.length_c   1.000
_cell.angle_alpha   90.00
_cell.angle_beta   90.00
_cell.angle_gamma   90.00
#
_symmetry.space_group_name_H-M   'P 1'
#
loop_
_entity.id
_entity.type
_entity.pdbx_description
1 polymer ?
#
loop_
_entity_poly.entity_id
_entity_poly.type
_entity_poly.pdbx_seq_one_letter_code
_entity_poly.pdbx_strand_id
1 'polypeptide(L)'
;LADSGEDLIAFSTESDYAANIEKAEALAPAVERAEPTQEMTLVDTPNAKTIAELVEQHGLPIEKTVKTLFVKASDEIDAPIIAL
;
A
#
# COMPACT_ATOMS: atom_id res chain seq x y z
N LEU A 1 25.46 -7.21 4.95
CA LEU A 1 24.27 -7.76 5.64
C LEU A 1 24.30 -9.27 5.43
N ALA A 2 24.03 -10.09 6.43
CA ALA A 2 23.96 -11.54 6.21
C ALA A 2 22.65 -11.86 5.49
N ASP A 3 22.68 -12.66 4.43
CA ASP A 3 21.47 -13.05 3.66
C ASP A 3 20.47 -13.87 4.49
N SER A 4 20.85 -14.31 5.70
CA SER A 4 20.01 -15.06 6.64
C SER A 4 19.46 -14.23 7.81
N GLY A 5 19.63 -12.90 7.80
CA GLY A 5 19.05 -12.02 8.82
C GLY A 5 17.53 -11.87 8.63
N GLU A 6 16.75 -12.02 9.70
CA GLU A 6 15.28 -11.84 9.67
C GLU A 6 14.87 -10.37 9.50
N ASP A 7 15.69 -9.46 10.04
CA ASP A 7 15.47 -8.02 9.93
C ASP A 7 15.91 -7.48 8.57
N LEU A 8 15.02 -6.70 7.94
CA LEU A 8 15.33 -5.95 6.74
C LEU A 8 15.78 -4.53 7.10
N ILE A 9 16.91 -4.10 6.55
CA ILE A 9 17.45 -2.75 6.74
C ILE A 9 17.35 -1.99 5.41
N ALA A 10 16.60 -0.89 5.41
CA ALA A 10 16.62 0.09 4.33
C ALA A 10 17.84 1.00 4.50
N PHE A 11 18.61 1.20 3.43
CA PHE A 11 19.78 2.08 3.43
C PHE A 11 19.74 3.01 2.22
N SER A 12 20.18 4.25 2.41
CA SER A 12 20.32 5.23 1.33
C SER A 12 21.55 4.91 0.48
N THR A 13 21.43 5.08 -0.83
CA THR A 13 22.57 4.99 -1.76
C THR A 13 23.36 6.30 -1.84
N GLU A 14 22.89 7.38 -1.21
CA GLU A 14 23.41 8.74 -1.34
C GLU A 14 23.81 9.39 0.00
N SER A 15 23.42 8.81 1.13
CA SER A 15 23.69 9.33 2.48
C SER A 15 24.02 8.22 3.47
N ASP A 16 24.23 8.57 4.74
CA ASP A 16 24.45 7.65 5.86
C ASP A 16 23.15 7.09 6.48
N TYR A 17 22.00 7.37 5.87
CA TYR A 17 20.71 6.89 6.37
C TYR A 17 20.64 5.35 6.29
N ALA A 18 20.38 4.72 7.42
CA ALA A 18 20.05 3.31 7.53
C ALA A 18 19.04 3.10 8.66
N ALA A 19 17.96 2.38 8.38
CA ALA A 19 16.91 2.08 9.35
C ALA A 19 16.35 0.69 9.12
N ASN A 20 15.94 0.03 10.20
CA ASN A 20 15.10 -1.16 10.12
C ASN A 20 13.77 -0.81 9.40
N ILE A 21 13.26 -1.73 8.56
CA ILE A 21 12.17 -1.45 7.62
C ILE A 21 10.87 -1.03 8.31
N GLU A 22 10.60 -1.54 9.52
CA GLU A 22 9.44 -1.17 10.34
C GLU A 22 9.50 0.29 10.83
N LYS A 23 10.71 0.87 10.89
CA LYS A 23 10.94 2.26 11.31
C LYS A 23 11.31 3.20 10.17
N ALA A 24 11.68 2.66 9.01
CA ALA A 24 12.07 3.45 7.85
C ALA A 24 10.88 4.33 7.40
N GLU A 25 11.12 5.62 7.22
CA GLU A 25 10.07 6.55 6.81
C GLU A 25 9.76 6.34 5.32
N ALA A 26 8.49 6.03 5.02
CA ALA A 26 7.98 6.03 3.65
C ALA A 26 7.62 7.46 3.25
N LEU A 27 8.52 8.13 2.54
CA LEU A 27 8.28 9.48 2.04
C LEU A 27 7.08 9.50 1.09
N ALA A 28 6.15 10.42 1.33
CA ALA A 28 5.02 10.63 0.43
C ALA A 28 5.51 11.03 -0.97
N PRO A 29 4.80 10.62 -2.05
CA PRO A 29 5.12 11.07 -3.40
C PRO A 29 5.17 12.61 -3.46
N ALA A 30 6.29 13.15 -3.94
CA ALA A 30 6.50 14.60 -4.05
C ALA A 30 5.76 15.25 -5.25
N VAL A 31 5.13 14.43 -6.08
CA VAL A 31 4.38 14.89 -7.27
C VAL A 31 2.95 15.23 -6.89
N GLU A 32 2.43 16.31 -7.47
CA GLU A 32 1.03 16.69 -7.29
C GLU A 32 0.10 15.63 -7.90
N ARG A 33 -1.03 15.41 -7.25
CA ARG A 33 -2.06 14.48 -7.75
C ARG A 33 -2.61 15.02 -9.08
N ALA A 34 -2.54 14.22 -10.13
CA ALA A 34 -3.10 14.56 -11.42
C ALA A 34 -4.63 14.79 -11.35
N GLU A 35 -5.14 15.65 -12.23
CA GLU A 35 -6.57 15.84 -12.45
C GLU A 35 -7.27 14.52 -12.83
N PRO A 36 -8.54 14.32 -12.45
CA PRO A 36 -9.28 13.12 -12.81
C PRO A 36 -9.50 13.04 -14.32
N THR A 37 -9.33 11.85 -14.88
CA THR A 37 -9.46 11.61 -16.33
C THR A 37 -10.59 10.64 -16.70
N GLN A 38 -11.30 10.11 -15.71
CA GLN A 38 -12.35 9.09 -15.88
C GLN A 38 -13.49 9.33 -14.87
N GLU A 39 -14.71 8.97 -15.26
CA GLU A 39 -15.85 8.90 -14.35
C GLU A 39 -15.82 7.60 -13.54
N MET A 40 -16.34 7.64 -12.31
CA MET A 40 -16.45 6.44 -11.46
C MET A 40 -17.54 5.52 -11.98
N THR A 41 -17.22 4.24 -12.14
CA THR A 41 -18.16 3.21 -12.58
C THR A 41 -18.11 1.98 -11.67
N LEU A 42 -19.21 1.24 -11.61
CA LEU A 42 -19.26 -0.07 -10.97
C LEU A 42 -18.87 -1.12 -12.01
N VAL A 43 -17.92 -1.98 -11.65
CA VAL A 43 -17.44 -3.06 -12.51
C VAL A 43 -17.57 -4.38 -11.74
N ASP A 44 -18.11 -5.39 -12.40
CA ASP A 44 -18.18 -6.73 -11.83
C ASP A 44 -16.78 -7.35 -11.74
N THR A 45 -16.41 -7.82 -10.55
CA THR A 45 -15.10 -8.46 -10.26
C THR A 45 -15.30 -9.94 -9.87
N PRO A 46 -15.94 -10.78 -10.70
CA PRO A 46 -16.28 -12.14 -10.33
C PRO A 46 -15.03 -12.94 -9.97
N ASN A 47 -15.03 -13.51 -8.77
CA ASN A 47 -13.96 -14.34 -8.21
C ASN A 47 -12.60 -13.66 -7.96
N ALA A 48 -12.41 -12.36 -8.25
CA ALA A 48 -11.20 -11.65 -7.84
C ALA A 48 -11.20 -11.45 -6.31
N LYS A 49 -10.22 -12.05 -5.62
CA LYS A 49 -10.02 -11.95 -4.16
C LYS A 49 -8.71 -11.28 -3.78
N THR A 50 -7.82 -11.10 -4.74
CA THR A 50 -6.50 -10.49 -4.58
C THR A 50 -6.31 -9.35 -5.58
N ILE A 51 -5.36 -8.46 -5.27
CA ILE A 51 -4.95 -7.40 -6.19
C ILE A 51 -4.39 -7.99 -7.49
N ALA A 52 -3.66 -9.10 -7.42
CA ALA A 52 -3.10 -9.77 -8.59
C ALA A 52 -4.19 -10.25 -9.56
N GLU A 53 -5.21 -10.93 -9.05
CA GLU A 53 -6.36 -11.38 -9.85
C GLU A 53 -7.13 -10.19 -10.47
N LEU A 54 -7.32 -9.11 -9.70
CA LEU A 54 -7.98 -7.89 -10.20
C LEU A 54 -7.19 -7.24 -11.35
N VAL A 55 -5.88 -7.12 -11.19
CA VAL A 55 -4.98 -6.58 -12.22
C VAL A 55 -5.02 -7.43 -13.48
N GLU A 56 -4.90 -8.75 -13.34
CA GLU A 56 -4.92 -9.69 -14.47
C GLU A 56 -6.26 -9.66 -15.21
N GLN A 57 -7.38 -9.70 -14.48
CA GLN A 57 -8.72 -9.76 -15.06
C GLN A 57 -9.11 -8.48 -15.82
N HIS A 58 -8.65 -7.31 -15.36
CA HIS A 58 -9.08 -6.01 -15.89
C HIS A 58 -7.99 -5.27 -16.67
N GLY A 59 -6.77 -5.83 -16.77
CA GLY A 59 -5.66 -5.20 -17.48
C GLY A 59 -5.25 -3.84 -16.89
N LEU A 60 -5.35 -3.69 -15.57
CA LEU A 60 -5.08 -2.44 -14.86
C LEU A 60 -3.64 -2.40 -14.31
N PRO A 61 -2.95 -1.25 -14.32
CA PRO A 61 -1.72 -1.09 -13.56
C PRO A 61 -1.96 -1.31 -12.06
N ILE A 62 -1.05 -1.95 -11.35
CA ILE A 62 -1.21 -2.26 -9.91
C ILE A 62 -1.32 -0.99 -9.06
N GLU A 63 -0.67 0.10 -9.49
CA GLU A 63 -0.71 1.42 -8.85
C GLU A 63 -2.08 2.11 -8.98
N LYS A 64 -2.97 1.58 -9.83
CA LYS A 64 -4.37 2.00 -9.96
C LYS A 64 -5.31 1.17 -9.08
N THR A 65 -4.77 0.32 -8.23
CA THR A 65 -5.52 -0.41 -7.21
C THR A 65 -5.22 0.15 -5.82
N VAL A 66 -6.17 0.01 -4.90
CA VAL A 66 -5.99 0.31 -3.48
C VAL A 66 -6.37 -0.91 -2.68
N LYS A 67 -5.61 -1.21 -1.62
CA LYS A 67 -5.91 -2.28 -0.69
C LYS A 67 -6.34 -1.67 0.64
N THR A 68 -7.61 -1.84 0.97
CA THR A 68 -8.14 -1.47 2.28
C THR A 68 -7.87 -2.58 3.28
N LEU A 69 -7.31 -2.25 4.45
CA LEU A 69 -7.11 -3.19 5.55
C LEU A 69 -8.03 -2.84 6.71
N PHE A 70 -8.93 -3.75 7.07
CA PHE A 70 -9.73 -3.59 8.29
C PHE A 70 -8.95 -4.07 9.50
N VAL A 71 -8.79 -3.18 10.49
CA VAL A 71 -8.09 -3.45 11.74
C VAL A 71 -9.02 -3.23 12.93
N LYS A 72 -8.77 -3.93 14.04
CA LYS A 72 -9.45 -3.62 15.31
C LYS A 72 -9.09 -2.20 15.73
N ALA A 73 -10.10 -1.40 16.04
CA ALA A 73 -9.89 -0.05 16.53
C ALA A 73 -9.24 -0.06 17.93
N SER A 74 -8.52 1.01 18.24
CA SER A 74 -8.13 1.33 19.63
C SER A 74 -9.38 1.56 20.49
N ASP A 75 -9.29 1.29 21.78
CA ASP A 75 -10.37 1.58 22.75
C ASP A 75 -10.69 3.09 22.86
N GLU A 76 -9.84 3.95 22.30
CA GLU A 76 -10.04 5.41 22.22
C GLU A 76 -10.97 5.84 21.08
N ILE A 77 -11.30 4.94 20.14
CA ILE A 77 -12.12 5.23 18.97
C ILE A 77 -13.52 4.64 19.19
N ASP A 78 -14.56 5.46 18.97
CA ASP A 78 -15.97 5.03 19.06
C ASP A 78 -16.42 4.25 17.81
N ALA A 79 -15.69 3.18 17.50
CA ALA A 79 -15.99 2.20 16.47
C ALA A 79 -15.22 0.90 16.78
N PRO A 80 -15.75 -0.30 16.47
CA PRO A 80 -15.03 -1.55 16.73
C PRO A 80 -13.89 -1.84 15.73
N ILE A 81 -13.99 -1.29 14.51
CA ILE A 81 -13.10 -1.57 13.38
C ILE A 81 -12.82 -0.28 12.63
N ILE A 82 -11.59 -0.13 12.13
CA ILE A 82 -11.16 0.98 11.25
C ILE A 82 -10.67 0.39 9.93
N ALA A 83 -10.98 1.07 8.82
CA ALA A 83 -10.39 0.82 7.52
C ALA A 83 -9.14 1.70 7.35
N LEU A 84 -7.99 1.07 7.11
CA LEU A 84 -6.73 1.72 6.70
C LEU A 84 -6.58 1.66 5.18
#